data_AF-A0A836RYK9-F1
#
_entry.id   AF-A0A836RYK9-F1
#
_cell.length_a   1.000
_cell.length_b   1.000
_cell.length_c   1.000
_cell.angle_alpha   90.00
_cell.angle_beta   90.00
_cell.angle_gamma   90.00
#
_symmetry.space_group_name_H-M   'P 1'
#
loop_
_entity.id
_entity.type
_entity.pdbx_description
1 polymer ?
#
loop_
_entity_poly.entity_id
_entity_poly.type
_entity_poly.pdbx_seq_one_letter_code
_entity_poly.pdbx_strand_id
1 'polypeptide(L)'
;FFYRIPVFTDMPDPKRLVTPPRVIQLRKILPRFARLKIVLPGPVTFARLSKNMTGRGLEELAAEIASILAREAEKAAEAGAAVVQVDEPFLADIDATLEDAVLAAELASRILSAAAAKGASTRLAISYNVPEPPIYEKLLDVKADYIVLDMVDSPAKALQLLEAKGLGSHGLGAGIIQARDIYPDSYEKIKETLDKALETTKAENLLITTSAWLDLIPLNYAIEKTRMVARIAEQYRAEKRH
;
A
#
# COMPACT_ATOMS: atom_id res chain seq x y z
N PHE A 1 -14.02 -8.30 -18.87
CA PHE A 1 -12.96 -9.12 -18.24
C PHE A 1 -13.62 -10.29 -17.51
N PHE A 2 -13.15 -11.52 -17.69
CA PHE A 2 -13.62 -12.68 -16.91
C PHE A 2 -12.59 -13.00 -15.83
N TYR A 3 -12.93 -12.78 -14.57
CA TYR A 3 -12.15 -13.26 -13.43
C TYR A 3 -13.10 -13.89 -12.41
N ARG A 4 -12.57 -14.80 -11.58
CA ARG A 4 -13.35 -15.41 -10.51
C ARG A 4 -13.49 -14.40 -9.38
N ILE A 5 -14.72 -14.03 -9.06
CA ILE A 5 -15.04 -13.07 -8.01
C ILE A 5 -15.32 -13.86 -6.71
N PRO A 6 -14.66 -13.54 -5.58
CA PRO A 6 -15.03 -14.11 -4.28
C PRO A 6 -16.50 -13.80 -3.97
N VAL A 7 -17.22 -14.75 -3.38
CA VAL A 7 -18.62 -14.56 -3.00
C VAL A 7 -18.76 -14.72 -1.48
N PHE A 8 -19.19 -13.66 -0.80
CA PHE A 8 -19.57 -13.72 0.61
C PHE A 8 -21.02 -14.18 0.71
N THR A 9 -21.24 -15.42 1.14
CA THR A 9 -22.59 -15.95 1.44
C THR A 9 -22.97 -15.82 2.91
N ASP A 10 -21.99 -15.53 3.77
CA ASP A 10 -22.16 -15.22 5.20
C ASP A 10 -21.04 -14.24 5.62
N MET A 11 -21.13 -13.70 6.84
CA MET A 11 -20.08 -12.86 7.41
C MET A 11 -18.80 -13.67 7.61
N PRO A 12 -17.61 -13.09 7.35
CA PRO A 12 -16.36 -13.80 7.53
C PRO A 12 -16.14 -14.15 9.01
N ASP A 13 -15.74 -15.39 9.28
CA ASP A 13 -15.42 -15.89 10.63
C ASP A 13 -13.94 -16.31 10.67
N PRO A 14 -13.09 -15.65 11.50
CA PRO A 14 -11.68 -15.96 11.59
C PRO A 14 -11.43 -17.20 12.47
N LYS A 15 -11.79 -18.38 11.97
CA LYS A 15 -11.43 -19.67 12.63
C LYS A 15 -9.92 -19.87 12.71
N ARG A 16 -9.16 -19.29 11.76
CA ARG A 16 -7.71 -19.40 11.68
C ARG A 16 -7.11 -18.16 11.04
N LEU A 17 -6.06 -17.62 11.67
CA LEU A 17 -5.25 -16.56 11.10
C LEU A 17 -4.24 -17.11 10.07
N VAL A 18 -4.02 -16.35 9.00
CA VAL A 18 -3.18 -16.75 7.85
C VAL A 18 -1.78 -16.14 7.92
N THR A 19 -1.69 -14.87 8.30
CA THR A 19 -0.46 -14.06 8.19
C THR A 19 0.55 -14.35 9.31
N PRO A 20 0.16 -14.44 10.60
CA PRO A 20 1.10 -14.69 11.68
C PRO A 20 1.88 -16.01 11.54
N PRO A 21 1.24 -17.16 11.21
CA PRO A 21 1.99 -18.40 11.00
C PRO A 21 3.04 -18.28 9.88
N ARG A 22 2.73 -17.54 8.81
CA ARG A 22 3.68 -17.28 7.71
C ARG A 22 4.83 -16.40 8.15
N VAL A 23 4.57 -15.35 8.93
CA VAL A 23 5.63 -14.50 9.51
C VAL A 23 6.56 -15.33 10.38
N ILE A 24 6.03 -16.18 11.27
CA ILE A 24 6.82 -17.07 12.12
C ILE A 24 7.72 -17.98 11.27
N GLN A 25 7.18 -18.55 10.19
CA GLN A 25 7.96 -19.41 9.29
C GLN A 25 9.06 -18.65 8.56
N LEU A 26 8.75 -17.48 7.98
CA LEU A 26 9.72 -16.65 7.27
C LEU A 26 10.83 -16.15 8.21
N ARG A 27 10.49 -15.82 9.45
CA ARG A 27 11.47 -15.36 10.43
C ARG A 27 12.49 -16.40 10.84
N LYS A 28 12.23 -17.70 10.63
CA LYS A 28 13.22 -18.77 10.84
C LYS A 28 14.31 -18.81 9.77
N ILE A 29 14.05 -18.27 8.57
CA ILE A 29 14.96 -18.36 7.43
C ILE A 29 15.53 -17.00 6.99
N LEU A 30 14.87 -15.90 7.34
CA LEU A 30 15.33 -14.57 6.98
C LEU A 30 16.52 -14.12 7.87
N PRO A 31 17.50 -13.40 7.30
CA PRO A 31 18.56 -12.77 8.10
C PRO A 31 17.99 -11.84 9.17
N ARG A 32 18.67 -11.75 10.32
CA ARG A 32 18.20 -10.92 11.46
C ARG A 32 17.99 -9.44 11.13
N PHE A 33 18.79 -8.90 10.22
CA PHE A 33 18.68 -7.50 9.79
C PHE A 33 17.51 -7.26 8.81
N ALA A 34 16.93 -8.31 8.22
CA ALA A 34 15.88 -8.16 7.23
C ALA A 34 14.60 -7.63 7.88
N ARG A 35 14.09 -6.50 7.42
CA ARG A 35 12.80 -5.96 7.85
C ARG A 35 11.69 -6.56 6.99
N LEU A 36 11.06 -7.62 7.48
CA LEU A 36 9.97 -8.30 6.77
C LEU A 36 8.75 -7.38 6.69
N LYS A 37 8.31 -7.12 5.46
CA LYS A 37 7.05 -6.46 5.15
C LYS A 37 5.98 -7.52 4.89
N ILE A 38 4.81 -7.35 5.49
CA ILE A 38 3.59 -8.04 5.08
C ILE A 38 2.66 -7.06 4.36
N VAL A 39 1.84 -7.58 3.47
CA VAL A 39 0.81 -6.81 2.76
C VAL A 39 -0.53 -7.50 3.00
N LEU A 40 -1.51 -6.72 3.44
CA LEU A 40 -2.89 -7.14 3.66
C LEU A 40 -3.78 -6.47 2.60
N PRO A 41 -4.83 -7.15 2.13
CA PRO A 41 -5.82 -6.51 1.28
C PRO A 41 -6.55 -5.42 2.07
N GLY A 42 -6.86 -4.32 1.40
CA GLY A 42 -7.72 -3.27 1.93
C GLY A 42 -9.15 -3.77 2.12
N PRO A 43 -9.80 -3.47 3.26
CA PRO A 43 -11.17 -3.93 3.52
C PRO A 43 -12.18 -3.40 2.51
N VAL A 44 -12.02 -2.17 2.01
CA VAL A 44 -12.96 -1.58 1.03
C VAL A 44 -12.77 -2.22 -0.33
N THR A 45 -11.53 -2.32 -0.82
CA THR A 45 -11.19 -3.03 -2.05
C THR A 45 -11.68 -4.48 -1.99
N PHE A 46 -11.46 -5.17 -0.87
CA PHE A 46 -11.87 -6.56 -0.75
C PHE A 46 -13.40 -6.70 -0.79
N ALA A 47 -14.14 -5.80 -0.12
CA ALA A 47 -15.60 -5.80 -0.18
C ALA A 47 -16.13 -5.45 -1.60
N ARG A 48 -15.59 -4.40 -2.23
CA ARG A 48 -16.01 -3.90 -3.56
C ARG A 48 -15.70 -4.88 -4.68
N LEU A 49 -14.57 -5.57 -4.61
CA LEU A 49 -14.14 -6.57 -5.61
C LEU A 49 -14.65 -7.98 -5.29
N SER A 50 -15.61 -8.11 -4.38
CA SER A 50 -16.30 -9.35 -4.05
C SER A 50 -17.80 -9.23 -4.29
N LYS A 51 -18.46 -10.36 -4.54
CA LYS A 51 -19.92 -10.42 -4.58
C LYS A 51 -20.45 -10.61 -3.17
N ASN A 52 -21.22 -9.64 -2.69
CA ASN A 52 -21.89 -9.72 -1.39
C ASN A 52 -23.29 -10.36 -1.54
N MET A 53 -23.47 -11.55 -0.95
CA MET A 53 -24.75 -12.28 -0.87
C MET A 53 -25.16 -12.54 0.60
N THR A 54 -24.57 -11.85 1.57
CA THR A 54 -24.85 -12.04 3.00
C THR A 54 -26.17 -11.40 3.44
N GLY A 55 -26.74 -10.51 2.61
CA GLY A 55 -27.88 -9.67 2.95
C GLY A 55 -27.52 -8.44 3.82
N ARG A 56 -26.24 -8.24 4.14
CA ARG A 56 -25.71 -7.10 4.91
C ARG A 56 -25.17 -6.01 3.99
N GLY A 57 -25.09 -4.78 4.50
CA GLY A 57 -24.51 -3.64 3.79
C GLY A 57 -23.02 -3.81 3.48
N LEU A 58 -22.50 -3.02 2.54
CA LEU A 58 -21.07 -3.06 2.16
C LEU A 58 -20.19 -2.58 3.32
N GLU A 59 -20.64 -1.55 4.03
CA GLU A 59 -19.97 -0.98 5.20
C GLU A 59 -19.84 -2.01 6.32
N GLU A 60 -20.90 -2.77 6.57
CA GLU A 60 -20.90 -3.83 7.60
C GLU A 60 -19.97 -4.98 7.22
N LEU A 61 -19.98 -5.40 5.95
CA LEU A 61 -19.07 -6.42 5.44
C LEU A 61 -17.61 -5.95 5.54
N ALA A 62 -17.31 -4.74 5.07
CA ALA A 62 -15.97 -4.16 5.12
C ALA A 62 -15.49 -4.01 6.57
N ALA A 63 -16.36 -3.59 7.50
CA ALA A 63 -16.02 -3.47 8.91
C ALA A 63 -15.66 -4.82 9.54
N GLU A 64 -16.37 -5.90 9.21
CA GLU A 64 -16.03 -7.24 9.72
C GLU A 64 -14.71 -7.75 9.11
N ILE A 65 -14.50 -7.54 7.80
CA ILE A 65 -13.22 -7.83 7.14
C ILE A 65 -12.09 -7.07 7.86
N ALA A 66 -12.27 -5.78 8.14
CA ALA A 66 -11.27 -4.96 8.83
C ALA A 66 -11.00 -5.43 10.26
N SER A 67 -12.02 -5.87 11.00
CA SER A 67 -11.86 -6.45 12.34
C SER A 67 -10.94 -7.68 12.32
N ILE A 68 -11.13 -8.56 11.34
CA ILE A 68 -10.30 -9.75 11.15
C ILE A 68 -8.87 -9.35 10.74
N LEU A 69 -8.74 -8.44 9.78
CA LEU A 69 -7.44 -7.97 9.30
C LEU A 69 -6.64 -7.22 10.36
N ALA A 70 -7.30 -6.51 11.30
CA ALA A 70 -6.63 -5.88 12.43
C ALA A 70 -6.00 -6.93 13.35
N ARG A 71 -6.69 -8.06 13.59
CA ARG A 71 -6.12 -9.19 14.34
C ARG A 71 -4.97 -9.85 13.59
N GLU A 72 -5.07 -10.00 12.27
CA GLU A 72 -3.98 -10.48 11.41
C GLU A 72 -2.75 -9.57 11.52
N ALA A 73 -2.95 -8.25 11.40
CA ALA A 73 -1.91 -7.24 11.44
C ALA A 73 -1.21 -7.18 12.80
N GLU A 74 -1.98 -7.16 13.89
CA GLU A 74 -1.47 -7.18 15.27
C GLU A 74 -0.59 -8.42 15.50
N LYS A 75 -1.14 -9.61 15.22
CA LYS A 75 -0.45 -10.89 15.48
C LYS A 75 0.75 -11.09 14.56
N ALA A 76 0.70 -10.56 13.33
CA ALA A 76 1.84 -10.60 12.42
C ALA A 76 2.97 -9.67 12.89
N ALA A 77 2.64 -8.47 13.39
CA ALA A 77 3.62 -7.57 13.98
C ALA A 77 4.24 -8.18 15.25
N GLU A 78 3.44 -8.78 16.15
CA GLU A 78 3.94 -9.55 17.31
C GLU A 78 4.88 -10.70 16.90
N ALA A 79 4.58 -11.36 15.78
CA ALA A 79 5.41 -12.42 15.23
C ALA A 79 6.71 -11.93 14.55
N GLY A 80 6.91 -10.61 14.44
CA GLY A 80 8.11 -9.98 13.91
C GLY A 80 7.98 -9.39 12.51
N ALA A 81 6.77 -9.12 12.01
CA ALA A 81 6.61 -8.24 10.85
C ALA A 81 7.04 -6.82 11.22
N ALA A 82 8.03 -6.28 10.51
CA ALA A 82 8.58 -4.95 10.80
C ALA A 82 7.84 -3.84 10.03
N VAL A 83 7.08 -4.22 9.02
CA VAL A 83 6.26 -3.33 8.20
C VAL A 83 4.93 -4.03 7.90
N VAL A 84 3.82 -3.32 8.07
CA VAL A 84 2.49 -3.73 7.64
C VAL A 84 1.96 -2.73 6.64
N GLN A 85 1.56 -3.22 5.47
CA GLN A 85 0.97 -2.42 4.41
C GLN A 85 -0.45 -2.92 4.14
N VAL A 86 -1.39 -1.98 3.95
CA VAL A 86 -2.75 -2.25 3.50
C VAL A 86 -2.89 -1.70 2.08
N ASP A 87 -3.29 -2.53 1.13
CA ASP A 87 -3.44 -2.16 -0.28
C ASP A 87 -4.91 -1.89 -0.62
N GLU A 88 -5.24 -0.66 -1.01
CA GLU A 88 -6.59 -0.23 -1.43
C GLU A 88 -6.62 0.25 -2.91
N PRO A 89 -6.29 -0.61 -3.89
CA PRO A 89 -6.26 -0.21 -5.30
C PRO A 89 -7.62 0.22 -5.87
N PHE A 90 -8.75 -0.25 -5.30
CA PHE A 90 -10.08 0.18 -5.76
C PHE A 90 -10.27 1.70 -5.63
N LEU A 91 -9.58 2.36 -4.70
CA LEU A 91 -9.72 3.81 -4.47
C LEU A 91 -9.12 4.68 -5.58
N ALA A 92 -8.40 4.08 -6.53
CA ALA A 92 -7.96 4.77 -7.74
C ALA A 92 -8.78 4.40 -8.98
N ASP A 93 -9.82 3.57 -8.81
CA ASP A 93 -10.78 3.23 -9.86
C ASP A 93 -11.74 4.40 -10.13
N ILE A 94 -12.32 4.46 -11.33
CA ILE A 94 -13.29 5.48 -11.72
C ILE A 94 -14.60 5.35 -10.96
N ASP A 95 -14.94 4.15 -10.50
CA ASP A 95 -16.16 3.85 -9.75
C ASP A 95 -16.02 4.10 -8.24
N ALA A 96 -14.83 4.52 -7.76
CA ALA A 96 -14.61 4.83 -6.35
C ALA A 96 -15.36 6.09 -5.93
N THR A 97 -16.01 6.05 -4.77
CA THR A 97 -16.76 7.20 -4.23
C THR A 97 -16.07 7.84 -3.04
N LEU A 98 -16.56 9.02 -2.62
CA LEU A 98 -16.07 9.66 -1.40
C LEU A 98 -16.41 8.83 -0.15
N GLU A 99 -17.56 8.16 -0.13
CA GLU A 99 -17.95 7.25 0.94
C GLU A 99 -16.98 6.07 1.06
N ASP A 100 -16.50 5.52 -0.07
CA ASP A 100 -15.45 4.50 -0.08
C ASP A 100 -14.16 5.01 0.57
N ALA A 101 -13.78 6.26 0.26
CA ALA A 101 -12.60 6.90 0.83
C ALA A 101 -12.73 7.12 2.36
N VAL A 102 -13.91 7.56 2.81
CA VAL A 102 -14.22 7.75 4.23
C VAL A 102 -14.09 6.40 4.96
N LEU A 103 -14.72 5.37 4.42
CA LEU A 103 -14.72 4.03 4.99
C LEU A 103 -13.30 3.43 4.99
N ALA A 104 -12.55 3.58 3.90
CA ALA A 104 -11.19 3.07 3.79
C ALA A 104 -10.25 3.75 4.79
N ALA A 105 -10.32 5.09 4.91
CA ALA A 105 -9.50 5.82 5.88
C ALA A 105 -9.78 5.33 7.32
N GLU A 106 -11.05 5.13 7.69
CA GLU A 106 -11.42 4.63 9.01
C GLU A 106 -10.92 3.18 9.23
N LEU A 107 -11.26 2.26 8.32
CA LEU A 107 -11.01 0.84 8.49
C LEU A 107 -9.52 0.49 8.35
N ALA A 108 -8.82 1.08 7.39
CA ALA A 108 -7.37 0.93 7.27
C ALA A 108 -6.65 1.49 8.50
N SER A 109 -7.11 2.60 9.08
CA SER A 109 -6.56 3.13 10.33
C SER A 109 -6.65 2.12 11.47
N ARG A 110 -7.77 1.40 11.60
CA ARG A 110 -7.94 0.36 12.64
C ARG A 110 -6.91 -0.77 12.47
N ILE A 111 -6.74 -1.25 11.24
CA ILE A 111 -5.79 -2.34 10.91
C ILE A 111 -4.35 -1.89 11.18
N LEU A 112 -3.97 -0.73 10.64
CA LEU A 112 -2.62 -0.20 10.73
C LEU A 112 -2.26 0.20 12.17
N SER A 113 -3.18 0.83 12.91
CA SER A 113 -2.96 1.16 14.33
C SER A 113 -2.69 -0.08 15.18
N ALA A 114 -3.37 -1.20 14.91
CA ALA A 114 -3.15 -2.46 15.62
C ALA A 114 -1.72 -3.01 15.41
N ALA A 115 -1.17 -2.87 14.20
CA ALA A 115 0.22 -3.20 13.92
C ALA A 115 1.23 -2.18 14.50
N ALA A 116 0.93 -0.89 14.40
CA ALA A 116 1.77 0.18 14.92
C ALA A 116 1.94 0.07 16.45
N ALA A 117 0.88 -0.32 17.17
CA ALA A 117 0.93 -0.59 18.61
C ALA A 117 1.94 -1.70 19.00
N LYS A 118 2.37 -2.52 18.04
CA LYS A 118 3.39 -3.56 18.19
C LYS A 118 4.74 -3.17 17.58
N GLY A 119 4.90 -1.91 17.19
CA GLY A 119 6.14 -1.33 16.67
C GLY A 119 6.40 -1.57 15.18
N ALA A 120 5.42 -2.04 14.41
CA ALA A 120 5.56 -2.14 12.96
C ALA A 120 5.38 -0.77 12.31
N SER A 121 6.16 -0.48 11.25
CA SER A 121 5.89 0.67 10.40
C SER A 121 4.69 0.39 9.50
N THR A 122 3.87 1.40 9.25
CA THR A 122 2.55 1.25 8.64
C THR A 122 2.41 2.03 7.34
N ARG A 123 1.70 1.45 6.37
CA ARG A 123 1.54 2.04 5.03
C ARG A 123 0.14 1.78 4.50
N LEU A 124 -0.51 2.82 3.98
CA LEU A 124 -1.64 2.67 3.07
C LEU A 124 -1.11 2.80 1.64
N ALA A 125 -1.39 1.82 0.78
CA ALA A 125 -0.93 1.84 -0.60
C ALA A 125 -2.08 1.83 -1.59
N ILE A 126 -1.94 2.66 -2.62
CA ILE A 126 -2.88 2.79 -3.73
C ILE A 126 -2.09 2.58 -5.01
N SER A 127 -2.38 1.51 -5.72
CA SER A 127 -1.65 1.07 -6.90
C SER A 127 -2.52 1.09 -8.16
N TYR A 128 -1.89 0.96 -9.32
CA TYR A 128 -2.50 0.93 -10.66
C TYR A 128 -3.04 2.25 -11.21
N ASN A 129 -3.18 3.28 -10.37
CA ASN A 129 -3.38 4.69 -10.73
C ASN A 129 -3.25 5.54 -9.44
N VAL A 130 -3.52 6.85 -9.53
CA VAL A 130 -3.75 7.72 -8.36
C VAL A 130 -5.23 8.08 -8.21
N PRO A 131 -5.74 8.25 -6.97
CA PRO A 131 -7.13 8.64 -6.73
C PRO A 131 -7.49 10.00 -7.33
N GLU A 132 -8.80 10.24 -7.46
CA GLU A 132 -9.31 11.59 -7.69
C GLU A 132 -9.06 12.49 -6.46
N PRO A 133 -8.90 13.82 -6.63
CA PRO A 133 -8.50 14.71 -5.55
C PRO A 133 -9.37 14.66 -4.28
N PRO A 134 -10.72 14.58 -4.34
CA PRO A 134 -11.55 14.47 -3.14
C PRO A 134 -11.36 13.16 -2.39
N ILE A 135 -11.12 12.06 -3.11
CA ILE A 135 -10.84 10.73 -2.53
C ILE A 135 -9.49 10.78 -1.83
N TYR A 136 -8.45 11.27 -2.51
CA TYR A 136 -7.11 11.38 -1.93
C TYR A 136 -7.10 12.25 -0.67
N GLU A 137 -7.74 13.43 -0.72
CA GLU A 137 -7.85 14.33 0.42
C GLU A 137 -8.46 13.61 1.62
N LYS A 138 -9.49 12.80 1.42
CA LYS A 138 -10.09 12.02 2.50
C LYS A 138 -9.17 10.92 3.02
N LEU A 139 -8.36 10.30 2.17
CA LEU A 139 -7.41 9.26 2.59
C LEU A 139 -6.25 9.81 3.43
N LEU A 140 -6.02 11.12 3.43
CA LEU A 140 -5.08 11.76 4.36
C LEU A 140 -5.57 11.73 5.83
N ASP A 141 -6.81 11.27 6.11
CA ASP A 141 -7.27 11.05 7.49
C ASP A 141 -6.80 9.69 8.06
N VAL A 142 -6.17 8.84 7.25
CA VAL A 142 -5.71 7.52 7.70
C VAL A 142 -4.62 7.64 8.77
N LYS A 143 -4.58 6.71 9.72
CA LYS A 143 -3.50 6.57 10.71
C LYS A 143 -2.43 5.62 10.17
N ALA A 144 -1.53 6.15 9.35
CA ALA A 144 -0.40 5.41 8.77
C ALA A 144 0.89 6.25 8.82
N ASP A 145 2.06 5.62 8.72
CA ASP A 145 3.32 6.36 8.57
C ASP A 145 3.49 6.90 7.15
N TYR A 146 3.02 6.15 6.14
CA TYR A 146 3.19 6.49 4.72
C TYR A 146 1.90 6.31 3.92
N ILE A 147 1.69 7.22 2.96
CA ILE A 147 0.80 7.01 1.81
C ILE A 147 1.65 6.62 0.61
N VAL A 148 1.41 5.44 0.05
CA VAL A 148 2.10 4.94 -1.14
C VAL A 148 1.23 5.19 -2.38
N LEU A 149 1.77 5.91 -3.36
CA LEU A 149 1.10 6.24 -4.62
C LEU A 149 1.83 5.61 -5.82
N ASP A 150 1.07 5.14 -6.81
CA ASP A 150 1.60 4.81 -8.13
C ASP A 150 1.98 6.10 -8.88
N MET A 151 3.27 6.39 -8.93
CA MET A 151 3.83 7.53 -9.64
C MET A 151 4.37 7.16 -11.02
N VAL A 152 4.10 5.95 -11.51
CA VAL A 152 4.55 5.47 -12.82
C VAL A 152 3.43 5.53 -13.85
N ASP A 153 2.22 5.08 -13.49
CA ASP A 153 1.10 5.03 -14.43
C ASP A 153 0.65 6.44 -14.87
N SER A 154 0.52 7.35 -13.89
CA SER A 154 0.07 8.73 -14.11
C SER A 154 0.94 9.75 -13.34
N PRO A 155 2.24 9.91 -13.68
CA PRO A 155 3.20 10.72 -12.92
C PRO A 155 2.76 12.19 -12.80
N ALA A 156 2.24 12.78 -13.88
CA ALA A 156 1.76 14.17 -13.86
C ALA A 156 0.56 14.34 -12.92
N LYS A 157 -0.40 13.41 -12.93
CA LYS A 157 -1.56 13.42 -12.04
C LYS A 157 -1.12 13.24 -10.58
N ALA A 158 -0.16 12.34 -10.32
CA ALA A 158 0.41 12.16 -9.00
C ALA A 158 1.08 13.43 -8.46
N LEU A 159 1.89 14.11 -9.28
CA LEU A 159 2.54 15.36 -8.89
C LEU A 159 1.53 16.48 -8.64
N GLN A 160 0.52 16.65 -9.51
CA GLN A 160 -0.56 17.62 -9.33
C GLN A 160 -1.35 17.36 -8.04
N LEU A 161 -1.58 16.09 -7.71
CA LEU A 161 -2.28 15.69 -6.50
C LEU A 161 -1.47 16.07 -5.25
N LEU A 162 -0.18 15.76 -5.25
CA LEU A 162 0.75 16.14 -4.19
C LEU A 162 0.87 17.67 -4.06
N GLU A 163 0.81 18.41 -5.17
CA GLU A 163 0.79 19.88 -5.17
C GLU A 163 -0.48 20.47 -4.57
N ALA A 164 -1.63 19.95 -4.98
CA ALA A 164 -2.91 20.47 -4.53
C ALA A 164 -3.22 20.12 -3.06
N LYS A 165 -2.80 18.94 -2.60
CA LYS A 165 -3.27 18.35 -1.33
C LYS A 165 -2.15 17.99 -0.35
N GLY A 166 -0.90 17.93 -0.78
CA GLY A 166 0.23 17.53 0.08
C GLY A 166 0.12 16.09 0.59
N LEU A 167 0.71 15.82 1.75
CA LEU A 167 0.74 14.51 2.41
C LEU A 167 0.13 14.51 3.82
N GLY A 168 -0.37 15.65 4.30
CA GLY A 168 -0.72 15.80 5.72
C GLY A 168 0.49 15.48 6.62
N SER A 169 0.32 14.58 7.58
CA SER A 169 1.39 14.12 8.48
C SER A 169 2.19 12.90 7.97
N HIS A 170 1.92 12.42 6.75
CA HIS A 170 2.48 11.18 6.24
C HIS A 170 3.83 11.39 5.56
N GLY A 171 4.66 10.35 5.54
CA GLY A 171 5.74 10.22 4.58
C GLY A 171 5.23 9.85 3.18
N LEU A 172 6.02 10.19 2.16
CA LEU A 172 5.73 9.79 0.78
C LEU A 172 6.24 8.38 0.52
N GLY A 173 5.33 7.47 0.17
CA GLY A 173 5.66 6.23 -0.52
C GLY A 173 5.64 6.43 -2.04
N ALA A 174 6.79 6.64 -2.65
CA ALA A 174 6.91 6.78 -4.09
C ALA A 174 6.97 5.41 -4.77
N GLY A 175 5.81 4.94 -5.27
CA GLY A 175 5.74 3.82 -6.21
C GLY A 175 6.24 4.25 -7.58
N ILE A 176 7.55 4.29 -7.75
CA ILE A 176 8.24 4.99 -8.85
C ILE A 176 9.01 4.05 -9.79
N ILE A 177 9.07 2.76 -9.46
CA ILE A 177 9.69 1.73 -10.29
C ILE A 177 8.59 0.92 -10.99
N GLN A 178 8.63 0.86 -12.32
CA GLN A 178 7.59 0.21 -13.13
C GLN A 178 7.51 -1.28 -12.84
N ALA A 179 6.37 -1.72 -12.31
CA ALA A 179 6.13 -3.09 -11.92
C ALA A 179 5.52 -3.98 -13.02
N ARG A 180 5.04 -3.39 -14.12
CA ARG A 180 4.23 -4.06 -15.15
C ARG A 180 4.95 -4.32 -16.47
N ASP A 181 6.20 -3.91 -16.60
CA ASP A 181 7.04 -4.24 -17.75
C ASP A 181 8.45 -4.65 -17.32
N ILE A 182 9.19 -5.15 -18.30
CA ILE A 182 10.54 -5.72 -18.12
C ILE A 182 11.65 -4.72 -18.43
N TYR A 183 11.31 -3.49 -18.83
CA TYR A 183 12.30 -2.51 -19.27
C TYR A 183 12.95 -1.83 -18.07
N PRO A 184 14.25 -1.50 -18.14
CA PRO A 184 14.90 -0.77 -17.05
C PRO A 184 14.33 0.65 -16.93
N ASP A 185 14.11 1.10 -15.69
CA ASP A 185 13.70 2.48 -15.41
C ASP A 185 14.91 3.43 -15.45
N SER A 186 14.73 4.63 -16.01
CA SER A 186 15.78 5.67 -16.03
C SER A 186 15.86 6.35 -14.68
N TYR A 187 17.06 6.34 -14.08
CA TYR A 187 17.32 7.01 -12.82
C TYR A 187 17.07 8.53 -12.92
N GLU A 188 17.44 9.16 -14.03
CA GLU A 188 17.29 10.60 -14.24
C GLU A 188 15.82 11.02 -14.20
N LYS A 189 14.94 10.26 -14.87
CA LYS A 189 13.49 10.52 -14.85
C LYS A 189 12.87 10.29 -13.47
N ILE A 190 13.32 9.23 -12.79
CA ILE A 190 12.90 8.93 -11.42
C ILE A 190 13.32 10.06 -10.49
N LYS A 191 14.58 10.48 -10.56
CA LYS A 191 15.15 11.58 -9.77
C LYS A 191 14.38 12.88 -10.00
N GLU A 192 14.13 13.26 -11.25
CA GLU A 192 13.36 14.46 -11.59
C GLU A 192 11.96 14.42 -10.94
N THR A 193 11.29 13.27 -11.03
CA THR A 193 9.95 13.08 -10.45
C THR A 193 9.99 13.17 -8.92
N LEU A 194 10.97 12.53 -8.28
CA LEU A 194 11.15 12.57 -6.83
C LEU A 194 11.49 13.99 -6.35
N ASP A 195 12.36 14.71 -7.05
CA ASP A 195 12.73 16.07 -6.70
C ASP A 195 11.52 17.01 -6.73
N LYS A 196 10.72 16.95 -7.80
CA LYS A 196 9.45 17.70 -7.90
C LYS A 196 8.51 17.35 -6.74
N ALA A 197 8.31 16.06 -6.49
CA ALA A 197 7.42 15.61 -5.41
C ALA A 197 7.88 16.12 -4.03
N LEU A 198 9.18 16.08 -3.74
CA LEU A 198 9.73 16.53 -2.46
C LEU A 198 9.76 18.06 -2.32
N GLU A 199 10.03 18.80 -3.40
CA GLU A 199 9.96 20.26 -3.40
C GLU A 199 8.56 20.74 -3.03
N THR A 200 7.55 20.09 -3.61
CA THR A 200 6.15 20.43 -3.39
C THR A 200 5.64 19.99 -2.01
N THR A 201 5.90 18.74 -1.61
CA THR A 201 5.34 18.18 -0.37
C THR A 201 6.12 18.53 0.88
N LYS A 202 7.40 18.92 0.72
CA LYS A 202 8.37 19.08 1.81
C LYS A 202 8.47 17.84 2.70
N ALA A 203 8.23 16.65 2.14
CA ALA A 203 8.26 15.39 2.88
C ALA A 203 9.66 15.11 3.43
N GLU A 204 9.78 14.98 4.75
CA GLU A 204 11.04 14.57 5.39
C GLU A 204 11.30 13.06 5.24
N ASN A 205 10.23 12.28 5.13
CA ASN A 205 10.27 10.83 5.04
C ASN A 205 9.88 10.36 3.64
N LEU A 206 10.85 9.85 2.88
CA LEU A 206 10.65 9.24 1.58
C LEU A 206 10.90 7.73 1.63
N LEU A 207 9.95 6.96 1.10
CA LEU A 207 10.06 5.55 0.81
C LEU A 207 10.01 5.34 -0.71
N ILE A 208 11.05 4.77 -1.30
CA ILE A 208 11.06 4.36 -2.71
C ILE A 208 10.59 2.91 -2.81
N THR A 209 9.63 2.64 -3.70
CA THR A 209 9.08 1.30 -3.93
C THR A 209 8.63 1.14 -5.39
N THR A 210 8.18 -0.05 -5.76
CA THR A 210 7.55 -0.34 -7.05
C THR A 210 6.13 0.22 -7.11
N SER A 211 5.64 0.53 -8.31
CA SER A 211 4.29 1.07 -8.55
C SER A 211 3.16 0.11 -8.17
N ALA A 212 3.40 -1.19 -8.31
CA ALA A 212 2.51 -2.26 -7.88
C ALA A 212 3.34 -3.50 -7.48
N TRP A 213 2.66 -4.63 -7.29
CA TRP A 213 3.31 -5.93 -7.13
C TRP A 213 4.02 -6.34 -8.44
N LEU A 214 5.09 -7.12 -8.32
CA LEU A 214 5.89 -7.61 -9.46
C LEU A 214 5.40 -8.97 -9.98
N ASP A 215 4.13 -9.28 -9.77
CA ASP A 215 3.47 -10.54 -10.12
C ASP A 215 3.06 -10.62 -11.59
N LEU A 216 3.12 -9.50 -12.31
CA LEU A 216 2.80 -9.39 -13.74
C LEU A 216 4.01 -9.53 -14.67
N ILE A 217 5.22 -9.73 -14.13
CA ILE A 217 6.46 -9.89 -14.90
C ILE A 217 7.21 -11.17 -14.54
N PRO A 218 8.05 -11.73 -15.43
CA PRO A 218 8.80 -12.94 -15.11
C PRO A 218 9.77 -12.75 -13.94
N LEU A 219 9.99 -13.81 -13.17
CA LEU A 219 10.74 -13.79 -11.90
C LEU A 219 12.13 -13.14 -12.02
N ASN A 220 12.86 -13.40 -13.10
CA ASN A 220 14.19 -12.81 -13.32
C ASN A 220 14.11 -11.27 -13.39
N TYR A 221 13.10 -10.72 -14.06
CA TYR A 221 12.88 -9.27 -14.13
C TYR A 221 12.34 -8.72 -12.80
N ALA A 222 11.49 -9.46 -12.09
CA ALA A 222 11.05 -9.07 -10.75
C ALA A 222 12.24 -8.94 -9.76
N ILE A 223 13.19 -9.85 -9.82
CA ILE A 223 14.43 -9.78 -9.02
C ILE A 223 15.25 -8.54 -9.40
N GLU A 224 15.41 -8.25 -10.70
CA GLU A 224 16.13 -7.07 -11.17
C GLU A 224 15.46 -5.75 -10.74
N LYS A 225 14.13 -5.66 -10.84
CA LYS A 225 13.36 -4.50 -10.35
C LYS A 225 13.51 -4.33 -8.83
N THR A 226 13.54 -5.44 -8.07
CA THR A 226 13.80 -5.39 -6.62
C THR A 226 15.20 -4.85 -6.31
N ARG A 227 16.23 -5.28 -7.06
CA ARG A 227 17.60 -4.74 -6.94
C ARG A 227 17.66 -3.27 -7.33
N MET A 228 16.87 -2.86 -8.32
CA MET A 228 16.76 -1.46 -8.75
C MET A 228 16.22 -0.55 -7.64
N VAL A 229 15.23 -0.99 -6.86
CA VAL A 229 14.75 -0.25 -5.68
C VAL A 229 15.91 0.13 -4.75
N ALA A 230 16.76 -0.84 -4.41
CA ALA A 230 17.90 -0.61 -3.54
C ALA A 230 18.92 0.37 -4.17
N ARG A 231 19.31 0.13 -5.44
CA ARG A 231 20.28 0.97 -6.15
C ARG A 231 19.82 2.42 -6.27
N ILE A 232 18.56 2.64 -6.66
CA ILE A 232 18.00 3.99 -6.79
C ILE A 232 17.93 4.67 -5.43
N ALA A 233 17.49 3.98 -4.38
CA ALA A 233 17.43 4.55 -3.05
C ALA A 233 18.82 4.93 -2.49
N GLU A 234 19.85 4.12 -2.75
CA GLU A 234 21.23 4.40 -2.36
C GLU A 234 21.80 5.60 -3.13
N GLN A 235 21.63 5.63 -4.45
CA GLN A 235 22.12 6.70 -5.30
C GLN A 235 21.45 8.03 -4.96
N TYR A 236 20.11 8.04 -4.84
CA TYR A 236 19.36 9.25 -4.51
C TYR A 236 19.72 9.80 -3.11
N ARG A 237 19.94 8.90 -2.13
CA ARG A 237 20.40 9.28 -0.79
C ARG A 237 21.80 9.89 -0.81
N ALA A 238 22.72 9.36 -1.62
CA ALA A 238 24.08 9.89 -1.72
C ALA A 238 24.07 11.34 -2.25
N GLU A 239 23.24 11.62 -3.26
CA GLU A 239 23.11 12.95 -3.84
C GLU A 239 22.47 13.98 -2.90
N LYS A 240 21.52 13.58 -2.05
CA LYS A 240 20.87 14.50 -1.09
C LYS A 240 21.68 14.80 0.18
N ARG A 241 22.78 14.08 0.41
CA ARG A 241 23.71 14.33 1.54
C ARG A 241 24.76 15.40 1.22
N HIS A 242 24.84 15.81 -0.05
CA HIS A 242 25.69 16.89 -0.54
C HIS A 242 24.86 18.14 -0.78
#